data_AF-A0A9E8RWV8-F1
#
_entry.id   AF-A0A9E8RWV8-F1
#
_cell.length_a   1.000
_cell.length_b   1.000
_cell.length_c   1.000
_cell.angle_alpha   90.00
_cell.angle_beta   90.00
_cell.angle_gamma   90.00
#
_symmetry.space_group_name_H-M   'P 1'
#
loop_
_entity.id
_entity.type
_entity.pdbx_description
1 polymer ?
#
loop_
_entity_poly.entity_id
_entity_poly.type
_entity_poly.pdbx_seq_one_letter_code
_entity_poly.pdbx_strand_id
1 'polypeptide(L)'
;MKKNGLFLFLFLFFIISIPSSSVSGAQRDLLTADDVYKRVVELHLMELDENGQVNVLCNYKQLGVRESLFNKFSEKIEAINFLVELGIATVDEQFEVTIASQEEIINIIYNNDQKEREGRK
;
A
#
# COMPACT_ATOMS: atom_id res chain seq x y z
N MET A 1 -15.25 -27.35 -68.18
CA MET A 1 -15.55 -26.09 -67.47
C MET A 1 -14.91 -26.18 -66.09
N LYS A 2 -13.85 -25.40 -65.81
CA LYS A 2 -13.89 -24.19 -64.96
C LYS A 2 -14.42 -24.54 -63.55
N LYS A 3 -13.70 -24.42 -62.44
CA LYS A 3 -12.58 -23.52 -62.07
C LYS A 3 -11.80 -24.09 -60.87
N ASN A 4 -10.55 -23.67 -60.83
CA ASN A 4 -9.54 -23.87 -59.79
C ASN A 4 -9.98 -23.31 -58.43
N GLY A 5 -9.69 -24.05 -57.36
CA GLY A 5 -9.70 -23.56 -55.98
C GLY A 5 -8.30 -23.61 -55.39
N LEU A 6 -7.38 -22.82 -55.96
CA LEU A 6 -6.06 -22.57 -55.40
C LEU A 6 -6.24 -21.63 -54.19
N PHE A 7 -6.37 -22.19 -52.98
CA PHE A 7 -6.28 -21.40 -51.76
C PHE A 7 -4.81 -21.35 -51.32
N LEU A 8 -4.04 -20.52 -52.02
CA LEU A 8 -2.66 -20.19 -51.65
C LEU A 8 -2.73 -19.26 -50.43
N PHE A 9 -2.60 -19.83 -49.23
CA PHE A 9 -2.42 -19.06 -48.00
C PHE A 9 -0.98 -18.52 -48.00
N LEU A 10 -0.77 -17.44 -48.75
CA LEU A 10 0.51 -16.72 -48.77
C LEU A 10 0.61 -15.94 -47.46
N PHE A 11 1.16 -16.58 -46.43
CA PHE A 11 1.52 -15.94 -45.18
C PHE A 11 2.72 -15.02 -45.45
N LEU A 12 2.42 -13.81 -45.93
CA LEU A 12 3.42 -12.78 -46.15
C LEU A 12 3.86 -12.27 -44.77
N PHE A 13 4.89 -12.91 -44.22
CA PHE A 13 5.76 -12.31 -43.21
C PHE A 13 6.42 -11.07 -43.84
N PHE A 14 5.70 -9.95 -43.88
CA PHE A 14 6.37 -8.67 -43.96
C PHE A 14 6.73 -8.27 -42.54
N ILE A 15 7.98 -8.59 -42.21
CA ILE A 15 8.72 -8.13 -41.06
C ILE A 15 8.69 -6.60 -41.08
N ILE A 16 7.74 -5.99 -40.38
CA ILE A 16 7.88 -4.58 -40.03
C ILE A 16 8.91 -4.54 -38.90
N SER A 17 10.18 -4.44 -39.29
CA SER A 17 11.23 -3.95 -38.40
C SER A 17 10.92 -2.49 -38.07
N ILE A 18 10.04 -2.28 -37.09
CA ILE A 18 10.02 -1.01 -36.39
C ILE A 18 11.27 -1.04 -35.52
N PRO A 19 12.21 -0.09 -35.65
CA PRO A 19 13.21 0.11 -34.62
C PRO A 19 12.43 0.51 -33.37
N SER A 20 12.21 -0.43 -32.46
CA SER A 20 11.93 -0.13 -31.07
C SER A 20 13.14 0.66 -30.62
N SER A 21 13.03 1.99 -30.70
CA SER A 21 13.88 2.87 -29.92
C SER A 21 13.65 2.40 -28.50
N SER A 22 14.62 1.68 -27.97
CA SER A 22 14.73 1.41 -26.56
C SER A 22 14.78 2.77 -25.91
N VAL A 23 13.61 3.26 -25.50
CA VAL A 23 13.52 4.22 -24.42
C VAL A 23 14.06 3.45 -23.24
N SER A 24 15.38 3.52 -23.06
CA SER A 24 16.03 3.22 -21.79
C SER A 24 15.61 4.33 -20.83
N GLY A 25 14.32 4.38 -20.53
CA GLY A 25 13.87 4.94 -19.28
C GLY A 25 14.49 4.03 -18.26
N ALA A 26 15.53 4.52 -17.58
CA ALA A 26 15.99 3.90 -16.36
C ALA A 26 14.75 3.75 -15.48
N GLN A 27 14.18 2.54 -15.45
CA GLN A 27 13.17 2.15 -14.50
C GLN A 27 13.92 2.04 -13.18
N ARG A 28 14.22 3.20 -12.59
CA ARG A 28 14.59 3.31 -11.19
C ARG A 28 13.37 2.81 -10.46
N ASP A 29 13.45 1.62 -9.87
CA ASP A 29 12.41 1.11 -8.98
C ASP A 29 12.04 2.21 -8.00
N LEU A 30 10.86 2.77 -8.20
CA LEU A 30 10.44 4.01 -7.55
C LEU A 30 9.83 3.60 -6.23
N LEU A 31 10.69 3.42 -5.22
CA LEU A 31 10.28 3.04 -3.86
C LEU A 31 9.10 3.90 -3.39
N THR A 32 8.06 3.22 -2.93
CA THR A 32 6.82 3.79 -2.38
C THR A 32 6.83 3.71 -0.84
N ALA A 33 5.88 4.40 -0.21
CA ALA A 33 5.70 4.30 1.25
C ALA A 33 5.34 2.88 1.68
N ASP A 34 4.63 2.13 0.83
CA ASP A 34 4.29 0.72 1.07
C ASP A 34 5.52 -0.19 1.01
N ASP A 35 6.48 0.12 0.12
CA ASP A 35 7.75 -0.61 0.07
C ASP A 35 8.59 -0.33 1.33
N VAL A 36 8.58 0.91 1.83
CA VAL A 36 9.20 1.25 3.12
C VAL A 36 8.52 0.50 4.26
N TYR A 37 7.19 0.47 4.29
CA TYR A 37 6.43 -0.26 5.30
C TYR A 37 6.83 -1.73 5.36
N LYS A 38 6.78 -2.44 4.23
CA LYS A 38 7.16 -3.86 4.14
C LYS A 38 8.59 -4.08 4.61
N ARG A 39 9.53 -3.22 4.18
CA ARG A 39 10.93 -3.32 4.57
C ARG A 39 11.14 -3.12 6.08
N VAL A 40 10.40 -2.21 6.70
CA VAL A 40 10.47 -1.97 8.15
C VAL A 40 9.92 -3.18 8.92
N VAL A 41 8.85 -3.82 8.44
CA VAL A 41 8.33 -5.09 8.99
C VAL A 41 9.39 -6.19 8.89
N GLU A 42 9.93 -6.42 7.69
CA GLU A 42 10.93 -7.46 7.43
C GLU A 42 12.20 -7.31 8.30
N LEU A 43 12.61 -6.06 8.54
CA LEU A 43 13.77 -5.75 9.38
C LEU A 43 13.46 -5.72 10.88
N HIS A 44 12.23 -6.00 11.30
CA HIS A 44 11.79 -5.97 12.69
C HIS A 44 12.06 -4.61 13.36
N LEU A 45 11.79 -3.52 12.62
CA LEU A 45 12.02 -2.13 13.05
C LEU A 45 10.72 -1.45 13.50
N MET A 46 9.73 -2.24 13.93
CA MET A 46 8.49 -1.79 14.52
C MET A 46 8.14 -2.64 15.74
N GLU A 47 7.38 -2.04 16.65
CA GLU A 47 6.78 -2.70 17.81
C GLU A 47 5.36 -2.19 18.02
N LEU A 48 4.53 -2.99 18.71
CA LEU A 48 3.24 -2.55 19.21
C LEU A 48 3.39 -2.06 20.65
N ASP A 49 2.75 -0.95 20.98
CA ASP A 49 2.63 -0.50 22.36
C ASP A 49 1.49 -1.21 23.12
N GLU A 50 1.29 -0.84 24.38
CA GLU A 50 0.24 -1.42 25.24
C GLU A 50 -1.19 -1.13 24.75
N ASN A 51 -1.37 -0.15 23.87
CA ASN A 51 -2.65 0.21 23.25
C ASN A 51 -2.83 -0.42 21.86
N GLY A 52 -1.86 -1.21 21.39
CA GLY A 52 -1.87 -1.80 20.05
C GLY A 52 -1.51 -0.80 18.94
N GLN A 53 -0.93 0.35 19.27
CA GLN A 53 -0.43 1.32 18.30
C GLN A 53 0.99 0.95 17.84
N VAL A 54 1.30 1.29 16.60
CA VAL A 54 2.58 0.98 15.96
C VAL A 54 3.62 2.05 16.29
N ASN A 55 4.74 1.63 16.85
CA ASN A 55 5.94 2.44 17.04
C ASN A 55 7.02 2.05 16.02
N VAL A 56 7.62 3.04 15.36
CA VAL A 56 8.71 2.84 14.40
C VAL A 56 10.05 3.10 15.07
N LEU A 57 10.93 2.11 15.07
CA LEU A 57 12.21 2.12 15.78
C LEU A 57 13.40 2.57 14.92
N CYS A 58 13.13 3.21 13.78
CA CYS A 58 14.14 3.62 12.82
C CYS A 58 13.87 4.99 12.21
N ASN A 59 14.86 5.52 11.51
CA ASN A 59 14.75 6.75 10.73
C ASN A 59 15.19 6.56 9.28
N TYR A 60 14.94 7.57 8.44
CA TYR A 60 15.24 7.54 7.01
C TYR A 60 16.71 7.24 6.69
N LYS A 61 17.66 7.66 7.52
CA LYS A 61 19.10 7.43 7.30
C LYS A 61 19.45 5.96 7.50
N GLN A 62 18.91 5.34 8.55
CA GLN A 62 19.14 3.91 8.85
C GLN A 62 18.56 3.01 7.75
N LEU A 63 17.44 3.39 7.15
CA LEU A 63 16.80 2.67 6.05
C LEU A 63 17.44 2.95 4.67
N GLY A 64 18.30 3.97 4.57
CA GLY A 64 18.91 4.40 3.31
C GLY A 64 17.88 4.94 2.31
N VAL A 65 16.79 5.56 2.80
CA VAL A 65 15.73 6.13 1.96
C VAL A 65 15.75 7.66 2.04
N ARG A 66 15.09 8.30 1.07
CA ARG A 66 14.89 9.76 1.10
C ARG A 66 13.96 10.12 2.26
N GLU A 67 14.27 11.20 2.96
CA GLU A 67 13.45 11.72 4.07
C GLU A 67 12.00 11.95 3.64
N SER A 68 11.76 12.54 2.47
CA SER A 68 10.40 12.76 1.96
C SER A 68 9.60 11.47 1.70
N LEU A 69 10.29 10.35 1.43
CA LEU A 69 9.63 9.06 1.30
C LEU A 69 9.33 8.46 2.68
N PHE A 70 10.27 8.58 3.61
CA PHE A 70 10.07 8.16 4.99
C PHE A 70 8.92 8.92 5.66
N ASN A 71 8.81 10.23 5.43
CA ASN A 71 7.71 11.05 5.98
C ASN A 71 6.34 10.55 5.50
N LYS A 72 6.20 10.17 4.22
CA LYS A 72 4.95 9.57 3.71
C LYS A 72 4.62 8.23 4.36
N PHE A 73 5.64 7.45 4.66
CA PHE A 73 5.48 6.22 5.44
C PHE A 73 5.06 6.55 6.88
N SER A 74 5.68 7.53 7.54
CA SER A 74 5.30 7.99 8.88
C SER A 74 3.85 8.50 8.94
N GLU A 75 3.41 9.32 7.98
CA GLU A 75 2.03 9.77 7.85
C GLU A 75 1.03 8.59 7.77
N LYS A 76 1.42 7.50 7.11
CA LYS A 76 0.62 6.28 7.05
C LYS A 76 0.53 5.58 8.42
N ILE A 77 1.63 5.51 9.15
CA ILE A 77 1.65 4.96 10.52
C ILE A 77 0.79 5.81 11.46
N GLU A 78 0.89 7.14 11.37
CA GLU A 78 0.04 8.05 12.14
C GLU A 78 -1.45 7.82 11.86
N ALA A 79 -1.82 7.65 10.58
CA ALA A 79 -3.20 7.33 10.21
C ALA A 79 -3.67 5.98 10.78
N ILE A 80 -2.82 4.95 10.78
CA ILE A 80 -3.13 3.65 11.40
C ILE A 80 -3.35 3.81 12.90
N ASN A 81 -2.42 4.49 13.60
CA ASN A 81 -2.51 4.68 15.04
C ASN A 81 -3.75 5.48 15.46
N PHE A 82 -4.14 6.46 14.65
CA PHE A 82 -5.39 7.19 14.84
C PHE A 82 -6.62 6.28 14.70
N LEU A 83 -6.65 5.38 13.71
CA LEU A 83 -7.76 4.44 13.56
C LEU A 83 -7.81 3.42 14.72
N VAL A 84 -6.65 3.00 15.23
CA VAL A 84 -6.54 2.15 16.42
C VAL A 84 -7.06 2.88 17.66
N GLU A 85 -6.69 4.15 17.85
CA GLU A 85 -7.16 4.98 18.97
C GLU A 85 -8.69 5.14 18.95
N LEU A 86 -9.28 5.29 17.76
CA LEU A 86 -10.72 5.32 17.59
C LEU A 86 -11.41 3.96 17.81
N GLY A 87 -10.66 2.87 17.95
CA GLY A 87 -11.17 1.50 18.02
C GLY A 87 -11.72 0.97 16.70
N ILE A 88 -11.43 1.65 15.58
CA ILE A 88 -11.93 1.32 14.23
C ILE A 88 -11.01 0.31 13.53
N ALA A 89 -9.73 0.27 13.90
CA ALA A 89 -8.78 -0.67 13.37
C ALA A 89 -8.05 -1.42 14.50
N THR A 90 -7.55 -2.60 14.18
CA THR A 90 -6.60 -3.35 15.00
C THR A 90 -5.37 -3.69 14.17
N VAL A 91 -4.24 -3.84 14.84
CA VAL A 91 -2.97 -4.26 14.23
C VAL A 91 -2.50 -5.51 14.94
N ASP A 92 -2.13 -6.54 14.20
CA ASP A 92 -1.60 -7.79 14.76
C ASP A 92 -0.06 -7.77 14.91
N GLU A 93 0.50 -8.84 15.46
CA GLU A 93 1.95 -9.00 15.64
C GLU A 93 2.74 -9.06 14.32
N GLN A 94 2.06 -9.30 13.20
CA GLN A 94 2.64 -9.28 11.85
C GLN A 94 2.50 -7.89 11.20
N PHE A 95 1.98 -6.90 11.94
CA PHE A 95 1.65 -5.56 11.47
C PHE A 95 0.66 -5.57 10.31
N GLU A 96 -0.26 -6.54 10.27
CA GLU A 96 -1.42 -6.49 9.39
C GLU A 96 -2.54 -5.67 10.03
N VAL A 97 -3.12 -4.76 9.25
CA VAL A 97 -4.18 -3.86 9.70
C VAL A 97 -5.53 -4.44 9.33
N THR A 98 -6.36 -4.72 10.34
CA THR A 98 -7.76 -5.10 10.15
C THR A 98 -8.65 -3.92 10.47
N ILE A 99 -9.52 -3.54 9.54
CA ILE A 99 -10.49 -2.45 9.71
C ILE A 99 -11.85 -3.06 10.03
N ALA A 100 -12.54 -2.51 11.01
CA ALA A 100 -13.89 -2.89 11.38
C ALA A 100 -14.86 -2.75 10.19
N SER A 101 -15.91 -3.57 10.18
CA SER A 101 -16.96 -3.45 9.17
C SER A 101 -17.68 -2.11 9.24
N GLN A 102 -18.34 -1.70 8.16
CA GLN A 102 -19.08 -0.44 8.13
C GLN A 102 -20.11 -0.32 9.27
N GLU A 103 -20.82 -1.40 9.60
CA GLU A 103 -21.80 -1.42 10.69
C GLU A 103 -21.13 -1.26 12.06
N GLU A 104 -20.00 -1.92 12.29
CA GLU A 104 -19.22 -1.77 13.52
C GLU A 104 -18.66 -0.36 13.66
N ILE A 105 -18.14 0.23 12.58
CA ILE A 105 -17.65 1.61 12.57
C ILE A 105 -18.75 2.58 12.99
N ILE A 106 -19.96 2.45 12.44
CA ILE A 106 -21.11 3.30 12.81
C ILE A 106 -21.41 3.17 14.30
N ASN A 107 -21.43 1.94 14.82
CA ASN A 107 -21.69 1.69 16.23
C ASN A 107 -20.59 2.25 17.15
N ILE A 108 -19.32 2.12 16.77
CA ILE A 108 -18.17 2.67 17.50
C ILE A 108 -18.29 4.20 17.58
N ILE A 109 -18.48 4.86 16.44
CA ILE A 109 -18.60 6.32 16.36
C ILE A 109 -19.79 6.81 17.19
N TYR A 110 -20.95 6.16 17.06
CA TYR A 110 -22.15 6.51 17.83
C TYR A 110 -21.92 6.38 19.33
N ASN A 111 -21.33 5.26 19.79
CA ASN A 111 -21.07 5.03 21.21
C ASN A 111 -20.05 6.01 21.78
N ASN A 112 -19.01 6.36 21.02
CA ASN A 112 -18.01 7.35 21.44
C ASN A 112 -18.64 8.76 21.57
N ASP A 113 -19.47 9.18 20.62
CA ASP A 113 -20.19 10.46 20.70
C ASP A 113 -21.15 10.51 21.91
N GLN A 114 -21.85 9.43 22.24
CA GLN A 114 -22.69 9.38 23.43
C GLN A 114 -21.85 9.53 24.72
N LYS A 115 -20.74 8.80 24.84
CA LYS A 115 -19.84 8.90 26.00
C LYS A 115 -19.28 10.31 26.19
N GLU A 116 -18.87 10.98 25.10
CA GLU A 116 -18.38 12.36 25.16
C GLU A 116 -19.44 13.37 25.59
N ARG A 117 -20.72 13.13 25.25
CA ARG A 117 -21.84 14.00 25.67
C ARG A 117 -22.18 13.80 27.14
N GLU A 118 -22.03 12.60 27.65
CA GLU A 118 -22.26 12.27 29.07
C GLU A 118 -21.14 12.80 29.96
N GLY A 119 -19.87 12.69 29.55
CA GLY A 119 -18.72 13.21 30.31
C GLY A 119 -18.61 14.74 30.36
N ARG A 120 -19.44 15.47 29.61
CA ARG A 120 -19.53 16.94 29.62
C ARG A 120 -20.60 17.51 30.56
N LYS A 121 -21.39 16.65 31.22
CA LYS A 121 -22.41 17.06 32.20
C LYS A 121 -21.85 17.05 33.62
#